data_AF-A0A8C5QJ87-F1
#
_entry.id   AF-A0A8C5QJ87-F1
#
_cell.length_a   1.000
_cell.length_b   1.000
_cell.length_c   1.000
_cell.angle_alpha   90.00
_cell.angle_beta   90.00
_cell.angle_gamma   90.00
#
_symmetry.space_group_name_H-M   'P 1'
#
loop_
_entity.id
_entity.type
_entity.pdbx_description
1 polymer ?
#
loop_
_entity_poly.entity_id
_entity_poly.type
_entity_poly.pdbx_seq_one_letter_code
_entity_poly.pdbx_strand_id
1 'polypeptide(L)'
;MAGTQLPQYRDTLCLFDVDGTLTPARQCRQLPILPQLALPDPSKFYSPLLQLVQEAYQSKTATCDIHNCQTQKVDPEVDSFLQDLRQRVKIGVVGGSDYAKIAEQLGEGDEVVQKFDYIFAENGTVQYKEGQLLTRQAIQNHLGEELLQELINFCLMYIALLKLPKKRGTFIEFRNGMLNISPIGRSCTQEERLEFCELDKREKIKENFVAALKKEFAGKGLQFTRGGMISFDIFPEGWDKRFCLDALADEKFSTIHFFGNETSPGGNDYEIYSDPRTIGHTVASPEDTLRRCRELFFPERNHEI
;
A
#
# COMPACT_ATOMS: atom_id res chain seq x y z
N MET A 1 34.01 10.92 31.96
CA MET A 1 32.99 11.93 31.63
C MET A 1 32.45 11.60 30.25
N ALA A 2 31.26 11.00 30.17
CA ALA A 2 30.63 10.71 28.89
C ALA A 2 30.15 12.04 28.31
N GLY A 3 30.89 12.57 27.34
CA GLY A 3 30.44 13.72 26.56
C GLY A 3 29.28 13.27 25.71
N THR A 4 28.07 13.77 26.00
CA THR A 4 26.91 13.63 25.11
C THR A 4 27.23 14.39 23.83
N GLN A 5 27.77 13.70 22.82
CA GLN A 5 27.90 14.26 21.48
C GLN A 5 26.50 14.67 21.02
N LEU A 6 26.36 15.94 20.64
CA LEU A 6 25.13 16.44 20.03
C LEU A 6 24.82 15.60 18.77
N PRO A 7 23.55 15.27 18.49
CA PRO A 7 23.16 14.46 17.33
C PRO A 7 23.76 15.05 16.05
N GLN A 8 24.45 14.21 15.27
CA GLN A 8 25.26 14.63 14.13
C GLN A 8 24.42 15.09 12.91
N TYR A 9 23.09 14.95 12.92
CA TYR A 9 22.20 15.27 11.78
C TYR A 9 20.79 15.71 12.24
N ARG A 10 20.72 16.76 13.08
CA ARG A 10 19.46 17.17 13.74
C ARG A 10 18.33 17.59 12.80
N ASP A 11 18.66 18.04 11.60
CA ASP A 11 17.76 18.51 10.56
C ASP A 11 17.58 17.49 9.42
N THR A 12 17.92 16.23 9.67
CA THR A 12 17.74 15.12 8.74
C THR A 12 16.65 14.17 9.22
N LEU A 13 15.77 13.78 8.29
CA LEU A 13 14.78 12.72 8.47
C LEU A 13 15.11 11.52 7.59
N CYS A 14 15.08 10.32 8.16
CA CYS A 14 15.00 9.07 7.40
C CYS A 14 13.56 8.55 7.44
N LEU A 15 12.93 8.47 6.27
CA LEU A 15 11.58 7.98 6.08
C LEU A 15 11.62 6.62 5.37
N PHE A 16 10.95 5.63 5.94
CA PHE A 16 11.00 4.25 5.44
C PHE A 16 9.61 3.78 5.00
N ASP A 17 9.54 3.10 3.86
CA ASP A 17 8.47 2.13 3.62
C ASP A 17 8.53 0.97 4.64
N VAL A 18 7.45 0.18 4.76
CA VAL A 18 7.34 -0.91 5.72
C VAL A 18 7.54 -2.29 5.07
N ASP A 19 6.67 -2.67 4.13
CA ASP A 19 6.56 -4.04 3.60
C ASP A 19 7.66 -4.35 2.57
N GLY A 20 8.68 -5.11 2.98
CA GLY A 20 9.87 -5.45 2.18
C GLY A 20 11.04 -4.49 2.37
N THR A 21 10.79 -3.34 3.00
CA THR A 21 11.80 -2.32 3.33
C THR A 21 12.30 -2.44 4.77
N LEU A 22 11.40 -2.64 5.74
CA LEU A 22 11.74 -2.83 7.17
C LEU A 22 11.27 -4.19 7.70
N THR A 23 10.20 -4.75 7.15
CA THR A 23 9.72 -6.10 7.46
C THR A 23 9.79 -6.96 6.21
N PRO A 24 9.84 -8.30 6.29
CA PRO A 24 9.82 -9.14 5.09
C PRO A 24 8.61 -8.89 4.19
N ALA A 25 8.82 -8.95 2.87
CA ALA A 25 7.75 -8.84 1.88
C ALA A 25 6.80 -10.06 1.93
N ARG A 26 5.52 -9.84 1.67
CA ARG A 26 4.50 -10.91 1.69
C ARG A 26 4.72 -11.88 0.52
N GLN A 27 5.02 -13.16 0.79
CA GLN A 27 5.28 -14.14 -0.27
C GLN A 27 3.99 -14.71 -0.88
N CYS A 28 3.93 -14.83 -2.22
CA CYS A 28 2.95 -15.63 -2.96
C CYS A 28 3.67 -16.45 -4.05
N ARG A 29 3.48 -17.77 -4.12
CA ARG A 29 4.10 -18.67 -5.13
C ARG A 29 3.10 -19.11 -6.22
N GLN A 30 3.59 -19.33 -7.45
CA GLN A 30 2.81 -19.68 -8.67
C GLN A 30 2.76 -21.20 -8.97
N LEU A 31 1.69 -21.69 -9.61
CA LEU A 31 1.52 -23.07 -10.15
C LEU A 31 0.66 -23.13 -11.44
N PRO A 32 0.71 -24.24 -12.24
CA PRO A 32 0.49 -24.23 -13.70
C PRO A 32 -0.94 -24.57 -14.20
N ILE A 33 -1.16 -24.37 -15.51
CA ILE A 33 -2.43 -24.18 -16.24
C ILE A 33 -2.97 -25.48 -16.92
N LEU A 34 -4.30 -25.67 -16.97
CA LEU A 34 -5.01 -26.76 -17.70
C LEU A 34 -6.31 -26.27 -18.44
N PRO A 35 -6.86 -27.06 -19.40
CA PRO A 35 -7.67 -26.54 -20.51
C PRO A 35 -9.22 -26.57 -20.32
N GLN A 36 -9.92 -25.90 -21.26
CA GLN A 36 -11.29 -25.36 -21.21
C GLN A 36 -12.42 -26.22 -21.83
N LEU A 37 -13.69 -25.94 -21.46
CA LEU A 37 -14.93 -26.30 -22.19
C LEU A 37 -16.01 -25.19 -22.09
N ALA A 38 -16.96 -25.15 -23.04
CA ALA A 38 -17.73 -23.98 -23.51
C ALA A 38 -18.94 -23.46 -22.67
N LEU A 39 -19.34 -22.20 -22.91
CA LEU A 39 -20.40 -21.42 -22.23
C LEU A 39 -21.63 -21.09 -23.12
N PRO A 40 -22.80 -20.70 -22.54
CA PRO A 40 -24.05 -20.48 -23.28
C PRO A 40 -24.38 -19.01 -23.63
N ASP A 41 -25.44 -18.86 -24.44
CA ASP A 41 -25.83 -17.73 -25.32
C ASP A 41 -26.15 -16.38 -24.62
N PRO A 42 -25.61 -15.25 -25.15
CA PRO A 42 -25.69 -13.88 -24.60
C PRO A 42 -27.00 -13.08 -24.82
N SER A 43 -28.03 -13.63 -25.47
CA SER A 43 -29.21 -12.88 -25.96
C SER A 43 -30.23 -12.31 -24.94
N LYS A 44 -29.90 -12.08 -23.65
CA LYS A 44 -30.92 -11.77 -22.61
C LYS A 44 -30.84 -10.48 -21.77
N PHE A 45 -29.91 -9.53 -21.96
CA PHE A 45 -29.88 -8.32 -21.11
C PHE A 45 -29.36 -7.06 -21.85
N TYR A 46 -30.08 -5.93 -21.71
CA TYR A 46 -29.77 -4.62 -22.33
C TYR A 46 -29.38 -3.58 -21.27
N SER A 47 -28.10 -3.18 -21.22
CA SER A 47 -27.60 -1.94 -20.59
C SER A 47 -26.17 -1.64 -21.11
N PRO A 48 -25.77 -0.36 -21.31
CA PRO A 48 -24.40 0.00 -21.72
C PRO A 48 -23.31 -0.49 -20.75
N LEU A 49 -23.61 -0.52 -19.44
CA LEU A 49 -22.73 -1.09 -18.42
C LEU A 49 -22.59 -2.60 -18.60
N LEU A 50 -23.65 -3.26 -19.06
CA LEU A 50 -23.68 -4.70 -19.29
C LEU A 50 -22.82 -5.09 -20.50
N GLN A 51 -22.77 -4.23 -21.52
CA GLN A 51 -21.89 -4.39 -22.69
C GLN A 51 -20.41 -4.24 -22.30
N LEU A 52 -20.07 -3.24 -21.48
CA LEU A 52 -18.72 -3.08 -20.90
C LEU A 52 -18.29 -4.29 -20.06
N VAL A 53 -19.20 -4.85 -19.26
CA VAL A 53 -18.93 -6.04 -18.44
C VAL A 53 -18.89 -7.33 -19.28
N GLN A 54 -19.67 -7.44 -20.36
CA GLN A 54 -19.66 -8.57 -21.28
C GLN A 54 -18.41 -8.60 -22.17
N GLU A 55 -17.95 -7.46 -22.65
CA GLU A 55 -16.69 -7.34 -23.40
C GLU A 55 -15.48 -7.74 -22.54
N ALA A 56 -15.58 -7.57 -21.22
CA ALA A 56 -14.56 -7.94 -20.25
C ALA A 56 -14.56 -9.43 -19.85
N TYR A 57 -15.54 -10.25 -20.26
CA TYR A 57 -15.77 -11.57 -19.67
C TYR A 57 -15.85 -12.72 -20.68
N GLN A 58 -14.72 -13.43 -20.88
CA GLN A 58 -14.70 -14.83 -21.28
C GLN A 58 -13.71 -15.65 -20.44
N SER A 59 -14.23 -16.28 -19.38
CA SER A 59 -14.10 -17.71 -19.03
C SER A 59 -14.36 -17.90 -17.53
N LYS A 60 -14.56 -19.13 -17.06
CA LYS A 60 -14.86 -19.45 -15.65
C LYS A 60 -14.12 -20.70 -15.18
N THR A 61 -13.98 -20.74 -13.86
CA THR A 61 -13.10 -21.46 -12.92
C THR A 61 -13.46 -22.89 -12.50
N ALA A 62 -12.48 -23.55 -11.84
CA ALA A 62 -12.66 -24.63 -10.86
C ALA A 62 -11.64 -24.54 -9.68
N THR A 63 -11.96 -25.31 -8.62
CA THR A 63 -11.56 -25.30 -7.18
C THR A 63 -10.23 -25.99 -6.77
N CYS A 64 -9.72 -25.65 -5.55
CA CYS A 64 -9.16 -26.52 -4.47
C CYS A 64 -7.74 -26.19 -3.90
N ASP A 65 -7.62 -26.25 -2.55
CA ASP A 65 -6.50 -26.59 -1.62
C ASP A 65 -5.17 -25.78 -1.40
N ILE A 66 -4.98 -25.41 -0.11
CA ILE A 66 -3.73 -25.33 0.73
C ILE A 66 -2.94 -23.99 0.91
N HIS A 67 -2.87 -23.58 2.21
CA HIS A 67 -1.90 -22.83 3.08
C HIS A 67 -1.36 -21.38 2.87
N ASN A 68 -1.85 -20.50 3.77
CA ASN A 68 -1.24 -19.49 4.69
C ASN A 68 -0.20 -18.42 4.20
N CYS A 69 -0.59 -17.13 4.25
CA CYS A 69 0.31 -15.97 4.31
C CYS A 69 0.00 -15.19 5.61
N GLN A 70 0.93 -15.17 6.57
CA GLN A 70 0.81 -14.40 7.82
C GLN A 70 1.50 -13.02 7.70
N THR A 71 0.99 -12.03 8.43
CA THR A 71 1.69 -10.75 8.67
C THR A 71 3.05 -11.05 9.28
N GLN A 72 4.13 -10.46 8.74
CA GLN A 72 5.48 -10.66 9.28
C GLN A 72 5.90 -9.45 10.11
N LYS A 73 6.36 -9.71 11.33
CA LYS A 73 6.88 -8.70 12.26
C LYS A 73 8.30 -8.29 11.88
N VAL A 74 8.70 -7.09 12.31
CA VAL A 74 10.07 -6.59 12.23
C VAL A 74 11.03 -7.51 12.98
N ASP A 75 12.21 -7.72 12.41
CA ASP A 75 13.28 -8.45 13.09
C ASP A 75 13.81 -7.61 14.28
N PRO A 76 14.02 -8.19 15.47
CA PRO A 76 14.61 -7.47 16.61
C PRO A 76 15.93 -6.75 16.31
N GLU A 77 16.77 -7.26 15.40
CA GLU A 77 18.01 -6.59 14.99
C GLU A 77 17.71 -5.29 14.22
N VAL A 78 16.73 -5.33 13.32
CA VAL A 78 16.25 -4.16 12.57
C VAL A 78 15.68 -3.12 13.52
N ASP A 79 14.81 -3.54 14.45
CA ASP A 79 14.22 -2.64 15.45
C ASP A 79 15.28 -1.95 16.31
N SER A 80 16.23 -2.72 16.84
CA SER A 80 17.35 -2.20 17.64
C SER A 80 18.19 -1.20 16.85
N PHE A 81 18.53 -1.52 15.60
CA PHE A 81 19.30 -0.61 14.75
C PHE A 81 18.56 0.70 14.47
N LEU A 82 17.25 0.66 14.24
CA LEU A 82 16.45 1.87 14.03
C LEU A 82 16.48 2.78 15.26
N GLN A 83 16.47 2.22 16.48
CA GLN A 83 16.61 3.01 17.71
C GLN A 83 18.00 3.66 17.83
N ASP A 84 19.06 2.96 17.42
CA ASP A 84 20.41 3.54 17.34
C ASP A 84 20.47 4.66 16.29
N LEU A 85 19.87 4.45 15.11
CA LEU A 85 19.81 5.45 14.05
C LEU A 85 19.06 6.72 14.51
N ARG A 86 17.98 6.55 15.27
CA ARG A 86 17.19 7.64 15.85
C ARG A 86 17.98 8.58 16.77
N GLN A 87 19.09 8.11 17.33
CA GLN A 87 19.97 8.97 18.12
C GLN A 87 20.76 9.98 17.26
N ARG A 88 20.84 9.76 15.94
CA ARG A 88 21.59 10.60 14.98
C ARG A 88 20.70 11.46 14.10
N VAL A 89 19.59 10.88 13.62
CA VAL A 89 18.59 11.50 12.72
C VAL A 89 17.19 11.33 13.30
N LYS A 90 16.23 12.11 12.81
CA LYS A 90 14.82 11.77 13.01
C LYS A 90 14.45 10.57 12.14
N ILE A 91 13.58 9.69 12.61
CA ILE A 91 13.09 8.55 11.83
C ILE A 91 11.57 8.53 11.72
N GLY A 92 11.05 8.08 10.60
CA GLY A 92 9.63 7.87 10.40
C GLY A 92 9.32 6.73 9.45
N VAL A 93 8.07 6.26 9.47
CA VAL A 93 7.58 5.24 8.55
C VAL A 93 6.38 5.75 7.76
N VAL A 94 6.23 5.28 6.52
CA VAL A 94 5.08 5.55 5.66
C VAL A 94 4.59 4.27 5.00
N GLY A 95 3.30 3.98 5.08
CA GLY A 95 2.72 2.79 4.46
C GLY A 95 1.26 2.98 4.07
N GLY A 96 0.81 2.24 3.06
CA GLY A 96 -0.61 2.25 2.61
C GLY A 96 -1.55 1.46 3.53
N SER A 97 -1.01 0.72 4.50
CA SER A 97 -1.80 0.02 5.51
C SER A 97 -2.37 0.99 6.55
N ASP A 98 -3.43 0.57 7.24
CA ASP A 98 -3.93 1.28 8.42
C ASP A 98 -2.91 1.23 9.58
N TYR A 99 -3.09 2.12 10.56
CA TYR A 99 -2.20 2.24 11.71
C TYR A 99 -2.09 0.94 12.51
N ALA A 100 -3.21 0.25 12.76
CA ALA A 100 -3.21 -0.96 13.58
C ALA A 100 -2.32 -2.05 12.96
N LYS A 101 -2.35 -2.17 11.64
CA LYS A 101 -1.50 -3.10 10.90
C LYS A 101 -0.03 -2.70 10.90
N ILE A 102 0.28 -1.42 10.71
CA ILE A 102 1.67 -0.92 10.82
C ILE A 102 2.20 -1.18 12.24
N ALA A 103 1.37 -0.94 13.26
CA ALA A 103 1.70 -1.21 14.66
C ALA A 103 1.98 -2.70 14.92
N GLU A 104 1.14 -3.60 14.40
CA GLU A 104 1.35 -5.06 14.49
C GLU A 104 2.70 -5.49 13.88
N GLN A 105 3.12 -4.85 12.80
CA GLN A 105 4.38 -5.15 12.10
C GLN A 105 5.61 -4.63 12.84
N LEU A 106 5.54 -3.42 13.41
CA LEU A 106 6.70 -2.71 13.95
C LEU A 106 6.83 -2.78 15.48
N GLY A 107 5.87 -3.39 16.17
CA GLY A 107 5.93 -3.51 17.62
C GLY A 107 4.75 -4.27 18.23
N GLU A 108 4.52 -4.03 19.52
CA GLU A 108 3.39 -4.56 20.25
C GLU A 108 2.54 -3.40 20.79
N GLY A 109 1.23 -3.43 20.50
CA GLY A 109 0.29 -2.40 20.96
C GLY A 109 0.64 -0.97 20.53
N ASP A 110 0.35 -0.01 21.40
CA ASP A 110 0.56 1.42 21.14
C ASP A 110 2.02 1.89 21.33
N GLU A 111 2.97 0.98 21.56
CA GLU A 111 4.38 1.35 21.73
C GLU A 111 5.03 1.82 20.42
N VAL A 112 4.48 1.44 19.27
CA VAL A 112 5.04 1.80 17.96
C VAL A 112 5.15 3.32 17.79
N VAL A 113 4.18 4.10 18.27
CA VAL A 113 4.18 5.57 18.15
C VAL A 113 5.27 6.24 18.97
N GLN A 114 5.86 5.51 19.93
CA GLN A 114 6.99 5.98 20.71
C GLN A 114 8.34 5.59 20.08
N LYS A 115 8.37 4.60 19.17
CA LYS A 115 9.59 4.12 18.51
C LYS A 115 10.05 4.99 17.34
N PHE A 116 9.12 5.70 16.71
CA PHE A 116 9.37 6.57 15.56
C PHE A 116 9.00 8.02 15.89
N ASP A 117 9.68 8.98 15.29
CA ASP A 117 9.31 10.39 15.40
C ASP A 117 8.05 10.69 14.57
N TYR A 118 7.87 10.00 13.44
CA TYR A 118 6.71 10.12 12.56
C TYR A 118 6.15 8.75 12.16
N ILE A 119 4.83 8.61 12.15
CA ILE A 119 4.14 7.46 11.55
C ILE A 119 3.06 7.96 10.62
N PHE A 120 3.19 7.61 9.35
CA PHE A 120 2.28 7.97 8.27
C PHE A 120 1.54 6.72 7.80
N ALA A 121 0.39 6.45 8.42
CA ALA A 121 -0.50 5.37 7.97
C ALA A 121 -1.40 5.85 6.83
N GLU A 122 -1.87 4.92 6.01
CA GLU A 122 -2.68 5.21 4.82
C GLU A 122 -2.04 6.28 3.92
N ASN A 123 -0.75 6.10 3.59
CA ASN A 123 0.08 7.05 2.82
C ASN A 123 0.29 8.42 3.48
N GLY A 124 -0.07 8.56 4.76
CA GLY A 124 0.02 9.81 5.50
C GLY A 124 -1.29 10.57 5.62
N THR A 125 -2.43 10.00 5.23
CA THR A 125 -3.73 10.60 5.56
C THR A 125 -4.07 10.42 7.04
N VAL A 126 -3.38 9.51 7.74
CA VAL A 126 -3.36 9.41 9.20
C VAL A 126 -1.93 9.62 9.68
N GLN A 127 -1.72 10.64 10.51
CA GLN A 127 -0.39 11.10 10.87
C GLN A 127 -0.19 11.10 12.39
N TYR A 128 0.85 10.44 12.84
CA TYR A 128 1.35 10.57 14.21
C TYR A 128 2.71 11.25 14.20
N LYS A 129 2.91 12.16 15.15
CA LYS A 129 4.19 12.81 15.42
C LYS A 129 4.46 12.75 16.91
N GLU A 130 5.63 12.26 17.28
CA GLU A 130 6.10 12.19 18.68
C GLU A 130 5.04 11.60 19.64
N GLY A 131 4.43 10.48 19.23
CA GLY A 131 3.40 9.81 20.02
C GLY A 131 1.98 10.37 19.87
N GLN A 132 1.78 11.52 19.21
CA GLN A 132 0.48 12.21 19.14
C GLN A 132 -0.12 12.13 17.74
N LEU A 133 -1.43 11.84 17.67
CA LEU A 133 -2.19 11.94 16.42
C LEU A 133 -2.33 13.41 16.02
N LEU A 134 -1.75 13.79 14.89
CA LEU A 134 -1.82 15.15 14.35
C LEU A 134 -3.07 15.36 13.52
N THR A 135 -3.23 14.54 12.48
CA THR A 135 -4.28 14.73 11.48
C THR A 135 -4.86 13.41 11.01
N ARG A 136 -6.13 13.47 10.64
CA ARG A 136 -6.84 12.42 9.91
C ARG A 136 -7.61 13.09 8.79
N GLN A 137 -7.12 12.93 7.56
CA GLN A 137 -7.80 13.43 6.37
C GLN A 137 -8.78 12.38 5.87
N ALA A 138 -10.03 12.79 5.68
CA ALA A 138 -11.09 11.91 5.24
C ALA A 138 -11.42 12.20 3.78
N ILE A 139 -11.40 11.16 2.94
CA ILE A 139 -11.58 11.25 1.49
C ILE A 139 -12.87 11.97 1.08
N GLN A 140 -13.95 11.81 1.85
CA GLN A 140 -15.22 12.49 1.61
C GLN A 140 -15.15 14.01 1.73
N ASN A 141 -14.26 14.53 2.61
CA ASN A 141 -14.08 15.98 2.76
C ASN A 141 -13.32 16.57 1.58
N HIS A 142 -12.51 15.76 0.89
CA HIS A 142 -11.72 16.19 -0.25
C HIS A 142 -12.48 16.05 -1.58
N LEU A 143 -13.11 14.89 -1.82
CA LEU A 143 -13.85 14.62 -3.06
C LEU A 143 -15.27 15.19 -3.07
N GLY A 144 -15.86 15.39 -1.89
CA GLY A 144 -17.29 15.69 -1.75
C GLY A 144 -18.16 14.43 -1.87
N GLU A 145 -19.32 14.47 -1.23
CA GLU A 145 -20.27 13.34 -1.16
C GLU A 145 -20.83 12.93 -2.53
N GLU A 146 -21.03 13.89 -3.44
CA GLU A 146 -21.61 13.63 -4.76
C GLU A 146 -20.71 12.72 -5.60
N LEU A 147 -19.45 13.11 -5.82
CA LEU A 147 -18.47 12.31 -6.56
C LEU A 147 -18.19 10.98 -5.87
N LEU A 148 -18.13 10.98 -4.54
CA LEU A 148 -17.90 9.77 -3.75
C LEU A 148 -19.03 8.76 -3.91
N GLN A 149 -20.29 9.19 -3.88
CA GLN A 149 -21.44 8.32 -4.10
C GLN A 149 -21.53 7.84 -5.54
N GLU A 150 -21.23 8.68 -6.54
CA GLU A 150 -21.11 8.26 -7.94
C GLU A 150 -20.10 7.11 -8.08
N LEU A 151 -18.91 7.26 -7.48
CA LEU A 151 -17.86 6.26 -7.48
C LEU A 151 -18.29 4.95 -6.82
N ILE A 152 -18.88 5.03 -5.62
CA ILE A 152 -19.37 3.87 -4.86
C ILE A 152 -20.45 3.14 -5.66
N ASN A 153 -21.43 3.87 -6.19
CA ASN A 153 -22.54 3.28 -6.96
C ASN A 153 -22.05 2.58 -8.22
N PHE A 154 -21.12 3.21 -8.96
CA PHE A 154 -20.50 2.59 -10.12
C PHE A 154 -19.79 1.28 -9.73
N CYS A 155 -19.01 1.29 -8.65
CA CYS A 155 -18.29 0.10 -8.18
C CYS A 155 -19.26 -1.03 -7.79
N LEU A 156 -20.33 -0.72 -7.04
CA LEU A 156 -21.34 -1.69 -6.65
C LEU A 156 -22.05 -2.31 -7.86
N MET A 157 -22.44 -1.48 -8.83
CA MET A 157 -23.08 -1.95 -10.07
C MET A 157 -22.14 -2.84 -10.89
N TYR A 158 -20.89 -2.42 -11.06
CA TYR A 158 -19.88 -3.22 -11.78
C TYR A 158 -19.66 -4.57 -11.09
N ILE A 159 -19.45 -4.57 -9.78
CA ILE A 159 -19.26 -5.81 -8.99
C ILE A 159 -20.49 -6.70 -9.04
N ALA A 160 -21.71 -6.16 -9.05
CA ALA A 160 -22.93 -6.96 -9.15
C ALA A 160 -22.99 -7.79 -10.44
N LEU A 161 -22.50 -7.23 -11.54
CA LEU A 161 -22.47 -7.89 -12.85
C LEU A 161 -21.31 -8.87 -13.01
N LEU A 162 -20.22 -8.73 -12.24
CA LEU A 162 -19.12 -9.69 -12.24
C LEU A 162 -19.59 -11.05 -11.72
N LYS A 163 -19.37 -12.09 -12.52
CA LYS A 163 -19.54 -13.46 -12.04
C LYS A 163 -18.18 -13.99 -11.58
N LEU A 164 -18.09 -14.41 -10.33
CA LEU A 164 -16.88 -14.99 -9.76
C LEU A 164 -17.18 -16.42 -9.28
N PRO A 165 -16.15 -17.24 -9.01
CA PRO A 165 -16.33 -18.58 -8.44
C PRO A 165 -16.95 -18.47 -7.05
N LYS A 166 -16.48 -17.48 -6.30
CA LYS A 166 -16.90 -17.14 -4.95
C LYS A 166 -16.99 -15.62 -4.84
N LYS A 167 -17.97 -15.17 -4.07
CA LYS A 167 -18.06 -13.82 -3.52
C LYS A 167 -18.26 -13.94 -2.01
N ARG A 168 -17.70 -13.01 -1.27
CA ARG A 168 -17.82 -12.91 0.19
C ARG A 168 -18.43 -11.55 0.52
N GLY A 169 -17.91 -10.84 1.51
CA GLY A 169 -18.37 -9.51 1.91
C GLY A 169 -17.23 -8.49 1.86
N THR A 170 -17.56 -7.24 2.17
CA THR A 170 -16.60 -6.12 2.17
C THR A 170 -15.99 -5.91 0.78
N PHE A 171 -16.86 -5.68 -0.21
CA PHE A 171 -16.48 -5.37 -1.59
C PHE A 171 -15.87 -3.98 -1.75
N ILE A 172 -16.32 -3.06 -0.92
CA ILE A 172 -15.81 -1.70 -0.79
C ILE A 172 -15.47 -1.53 0.68
N GLU A 173 -14.19 -1.33 0.99
CA GLU A 173 -13.73 -0.94 2.32
C GLU A 173 -13.41 0.55 2.29
N PHE A 174 -14.19 1.31 3.07
CA PHE A 174 -14.00 2.75 3.21
C PHE A 174 -12.88 3.00 4.22
N ARG A 175 -11.80 3.64 3.77
CA ARG A 175 -10.68 4.05 4.62
C ARG A 175 -10.64 5.58 4.71
N ASN A 176 -9.71 6.13 5.49
CA ASN A 176 -9.58 7.58 5.60
C ASN A 176 -9.09 8.16 4.27
N GLY A 177 -8.02 7.57 3.71
CA GLY A 177 -7.35 8.08 2.51
C GLY A 177 -7.87 7.57 1.18
N MET A 178 -8.68 6.50 1.18
CA MET A 178 -8.94 5.74 -0.04
C MET A 178 -10.17 4.84 0.09
N LEU A 179 -10.68 4.40 -1.05
CA LEU A 179 -11.58 3.26 -1.16
C LEU A 179 -10.78 2.05 -1.63
N ASN A 180 -10.77 0.96 -0.84
CA ASN A 180 -10.24 -0.31 -1.30
C ASN A 180 -11.37 -1.14 -1.91
N ILE A 181 -11.25 -1.47 -3.20
CA ILE A 181 -12.26 -2.20 -3.96
C ILE A 181 -11.78 -3.63 -4.19
N SER A 182 -12.56 -4.61 -3.72
CA SER A 182 -12.29 -6.04 -3.85
C SER A 182 -13.46 -6.74 -4.56
N PRO A 183 -13.30 -7.19 -5.83
CA PRO A 183 -14.38 -7.87 -6.54
C PRO A 183 -14.86 -9.17 -5.86
N ILE A 184 -13.95 -9.93 -5.25
CA ILE A 184 -14.27 -11.13 -4.45
C ILE A 184 -14.84 -10.79 -3.06
N GLY A 185 -14.49 -9.62 -2.52
CA GLY A 185 -14.78 -9.20 -1.15
C GLY A 185 -13.62 -9.50 -0.19
N ARG A 186 -13.26 -8.55 0.68
CA ARG A 186 -12.09 -8.66 1.57
C ARG A 186 -12.22 -9.72 2.68
N SER A 187 -13.45 -10.11 3.04
CA SER A 187 -13.69 -11.14 4.05
C SER A 187 -13.50 -12.58 3.53
N CYS A 188 -12.89 -12.74 2.34
CA CYS A 188 -12.50 -14.03 1.79
C CYS A 188 -11.33 -14.67 2.54
N THR A 189 -11.34 -16.01 2.56
CA THR A 189 -10.25 -16.80 3.16
C THR A 189 -8.97 -16.67 2.34
N GLN A 190 -7.83 -17.07 2.91
CA GLN A 190 -6.56 -17.03 2.18
C GLN A 190 -6.59 -17.91 0.91
N GLU A 191 -7.24 -19.06 0.96
CA GLU A 191 -7.43 -19.95 -0.19
C GLU A 191 -8.23 -19.25 -1.30
N GLU A 192 -9.28 -18.54 -0.93
CA GLU A 192 -10.11 -17.76 -1.84
C GLU A 192 -9.34 -16.56 -2.43
N ARG A 193 -8.44 -15.95 -1.65
CA ARG A 193 -7.54 -14.88 -2.15
C ARG A 193 -6.63 -15.39 -3.26
N LEU A 194 -6.04 -16.57 -3.07
CA LEU A 194 -5.17 -17.21 -4.06
C LEU A 194 -5.96 -17.59 -5.32
N GLU A 195 -7.12 -18.22 -5.15
CA GLU A 195 -8.02 -18.57 -6.26
C GLU A 195 -8.41 -17.34 -7.09
N PHE A 196 -8.77 -16.22 -6.42
CA PHE A 196 -9.06 -14.97 -7.11
C PHE A 196 -7.83 -14.35 -7.76
N CYS A 197 -6.66 -14.40 -7.14
CA CYS A 197 -5.43 -13.86 -7.71
C CYS A 197 -5.06 -14.53 -9.04
N GLU A 198 -5.14 -15.87 -9.08
CA GLU A 198 -4.90 -16.62 -10.32
C GLU A 198 -5.97 -16.37 -11.38
N LEU A 199 -7.23 -16.25 -10.95
CA LEU A 199 -8.32 -15.84 -11.82
C LEU A 199 -8.08 -14.45 -12.43
N ASP A 200 -7.71 -13.48 -11.61
CA ASP A 200 -7.48 -12.10 -11.99
C ASP A 200 -6.30 -11.97 -12.97
N LYS A 201 -5.23 -12.76 -12.80
CA LYS A 201 -4.12 -12.79 -13.76
C LYS A 201 -4.57 -13.25 -15.15
N ARG A 202 -5.47 -14.24 -15.21
CA ARG A 202 -5.98 -14.81 -16.47
C ARG A 202 -7.02 -13.92 -17.13
N GLU A 203 -7.99 -13.46 -16.34
CA GLU A 203 -9.18 -12.74 -16.84
C GLU A 203 -9.04 -11.22 -16.74
N LYS A 204 -7.94 -10.73 -16.17
CA LYS A 204 -7.63 -9.31 -16.03
C LYS A 204 -8.75 -8.52 -15.35
N ILE A 205 -9.40 -9.12 -14.35
CA ILE A 205 -10.62 -8.59 -13.73
C ILE A 205 -10.39 -7.19 -13.16
N LYS A 206 -9.36 -7.02 -12.32
CA LYS A 206 -8.97 -5.74 -11.72
C LYS A 206 -8.47 -4.75 -12.76
N GLU A 207 -7.72 -5.20 -13.77
CA GLU A 207 -7.25 -4.33 -14.86
C GLU A 207 -8.43 -3.74 -15.64
N ASN A 208 -9.38 -4.59 -16.05
CA ASN A 208 -10.56 -4.18 -16.80
C ASN A 208 -11.46 -3.27 -15.96
N PHE A 209 -11.65 -3.59 -14.68
CA PHE A 209 -12.42 -2.75 -13.76
C PHE A 209 -11.77 -1.38 -13.58
N VAL A 210 -10.46 -1.31 -13.33
CA VAL A 210 -9.72 -0.04 -13.24
C VAL A 210 -9.77 0.73 -14.56
N ALA A 211 -9.69 0.07 -15.71
CA ALA A 211 -9.81 0.72 -17.02
C ALA A 211 -11.21 1.34 -17.22
N ALA A 212 -12.28 0.63 -16.83
CA ALA A 212 -13.63 1.16 -16.86
C ALA A 212 -13.80 2.37 -15.94
N LEU A 213 -13.27 2.30 -14.71
CA LEU A 213 -13.26 3.41 -13.76
C LEU A 213 -12.50 4.63 -14.29
N LYS A 214 -11.30 4.43 -14.86
CA LYS A 214 -10.51 5.52 -15.47
C LYS A 214 -11.23 6.21 -16.61
N LYS A 215 -11.98 5.45 -17.40
CA LYS A 215 -12.80 6.00 -18.50
C LYS A 215 -13.99 6.80 -17.97
N GLU A 216 -14.72 6.24 -17.01
CA GLU A 216 -15.92 6.86 -16.44
C GLU A 216 -15.59 8.15 -15.66
N PHE A 217 -14.55 8.12 -14.84
CA PHE A 217 -14.17 9.21 -13.94
C PHE A 217 -12.99 10.03 -14.49
N ALA A 218 -12.81 10.05 -15.81
CA ALA A 218 -11.75 10.82 -16.46
C ALA A 218 -11.83 12.31 -16.09
N GLY A 219 -10.70 12.89 -15.66
CA GLY A 219 -10.62 14.31 -15.28
C GLY A 219 -11.20 14.65 -13.91
N LYS A 220 -11.64 13.67 -13.11
CA LYS A 220 -12.19 13.88 -11.76
C LYS A 220 -11.13 13.84 -10.64
N GLY A 221 -9.84 13.86 -10.99
CA GLY A 221 -8.74 13.86 -10.01
C GLY A 221 -8.62 12.57 -9.19
N LEU A 222 -8.96 11.42 -9.77
CA LEU A 222 -8.84 10.11 -9.13
C LEU A 222 -7.64 9.34 -9.67
N GLN A 223 -6.92 8.69 -8.76
CA GLN A 223 -5.86 7.73 -9.06
C GLN A 223 -6.26 6.32 -8.61
N PHE A 224 -5.65 5.34 -9.27
CA PHE A 224 -5.99 3.93 -9.13
C PHE A 224 -4.71 3.11 -9.05
N THR A 225 -4.49 2.44 -7.93
CA THR A 225 -3.33 1.57 -7.72
C THR A 225 -3.77 0.12 -7.59
N ARG A 226 -3.26 -0.73 -8.48
CA ARG A 226 -3.50 -2.16 -8.42
C ARG A 226 -2.55 -2.78 -7.41
N GLY A 227 -2.88 -2.71 -6.13
CA GLY A 227 -2.10 -3.28 -5.03
C GLY A 227 -2.65 -4.61 -4.52
N GLY A 228 -1.76 -5.57 -4.20
CA GLY A 228 -2.12 -6.83 -3.56
C GLY A 228 -2.90 -7.83 -4.44
N MET A 229 -3.34 -8.92 -3.81
CA MET A 229 -3.89 -10.10 -4.52
C MET A 229 -5.35 -9.93 -4.98
N ILE A 230 -6.18 -9.27 -4.19
CA ILE A 230 -7.65 -9.31 -4.37
C ILE A 230 -8.30 -7.96 -4.66
N SER A 231 -7.60 -6.86 -4.42
CA SER A 231 -8.17 -5.54 -4.48
C SER A 231 -7.32 -4.57 -5.28
N PHE A 232 -7.83 -3.36 -5.42
CA PHE A 232 -7.13 -2.17 -5.88
C PHE A 232 -7.64 -0.99 -5.07
N ASP A 233 -6.83 0.07 -4.97
CA ASP A 233 -7.15 1.27 -4.22
C ASP A 233 -7.56 2.40 -5.18
N ILE A 234 -8.55 3.18 -4.76
CA ILE A 234 -8.97 4.43 -5.40
C ILE A 234 -8.78 5.56 -4.41
N PHE A 235 -8.04 6.59 -4.79
CA PHE A 235 -7.73 7.73 -3.94
C PHE A 235 -7.60 9.01 -4.79
N PRO A 236 -7.69 10.20 -4.17
CA PRO A 236 -7.46 11.45 -4.88
C PRO A 236 -6.04 11.53 -5.44
N GLU A 237 -5.86 12.21 -6.56
CA GLU A 237 -4.54 12.47 -7.12
C GLU A 237 -3.61 13.15 -6.10
N GLY A 238 -2.39 12.62 -5.96
CA GLY A 238 -1.41 13.08 -4.98
C GLY A 238 -1.55 12.47 -3.57
N TRP A 239 -2.55 11.61 -3.34
CA TRP A 239 -2.70 10.86 -2.07
C TRP A 239 -1.92 9.53 -2.06
N ASP A 240 -0.96 9.38 -2.96
CA ASP A 240 0.13 8.39 -2.81
C ASP A 240 1.07 8.78 -1.65
N LYS A 241 2.17 8.05 -1.46
CA LYS A 241 3.08 8.27 -0.33
C LYS A 241 3.63 9.70 -0.25
N ARG A 242 3.63 10.49 -1.34
CA ARG A 242 4.01 11.91 -1.32
C ARG A 242 3.13 12.76 -0.42
N PHE A 243 1.91 12.33 -0.12
CA PHE A 243 1.00 13.06 0.77
C PHE A 243 1.61 13.34 2.14
N CYS A 244 2.43 12.43 2.68
CA CYS A 244 3.10 12.65 3.96
C CYS A 244 4.12 13.79 3.92
N LEU A 245 4.69 14.10 2.75
CA LEU A 245 5.71 15.14 2.60
C LEU A 245 5.14 16.55 2.84
N ASP A 246 3.85 16.75 2.59
CA ASP A 246 3.18 18.03 2.85
C ASP A 246 3.14 18.34 4.34
N ALA A 247 2.97 17.32 5.19
CA ALA A 247 3.03 17.47 6.65
C ALA A 247 4.45 17.72 7.18
N LEU A 248 5.47 17.42 6.38
CA LEU A 248 6.87 17.65 6.73
C LEU A 248 7.38 19.02 6.28
N ALA A 249 6.61 19.76 5.48
CA ALA A 249 7.02 21.04 4.91
C ALA A 249 7.36 22.09 5.99
N ASP A 250 6.60 22.09 7.10
CA ASP A 250 6.79 23.05 8.21
C ASP A 250 7.88 22.62 9.21
N GLU A 251 8.36 21.37 9.14
CA GLU A 251 9.36 20.81 10.06
C GLU A 251 10.80 21.29 9.77
N LYS A 252 11.01 21.96 8.64
CA LYS A 252 12.31 22.56 8.24
C LYS A 252 13.48 21.57 8.20
N PHE A 253 13.21 20.32 7.82
CA PHE A 253 14.29 19.37 7.51
C PHE A 253 15.11 19.90 6.32
N SER A 254 16.43 19.89 6.43
CA SER A 254 17.31 20.21 5.30
C SER A 254 17.40 19.04 4.33
N THR A 255 17.28 17.82 4.84
CA THR A 255 17.39 16.59 4.06
C THR A 255 16.36 15.56 4.52
N ILE A 256 15.61 15.01 3.57
CA ILE A 256 14.71 13.86 3.79
C ILE A 256 15.24 12.70 2.95
N HIS A 257 15.76 11.66 3.61
CA HIS A 257 16.10 10.40 2.95
C HIS A 257 14.86 9.51 2.92
N PHE A 258 14.47 9.01 1.75
CA PHE A 258 13.40 8.04 1.62
C PHE A 258 13.97 6.67 1.24
N PHE A 259 13.57 5.60 1.94
CA PHE A 259 13.97 4.23 1.65
C PHE A 259 12.75 3.40 1.29
N GLY A 260 12.79 2.71 0.14
CA GLY A 260 11.68 1.87 -0.33
C GLY A 260 12.13 0.79 -1.30
N ASN A 261 11.34 -0.26 -1.42
CA ASN A 261 11.65 -1.42 -2.27
C ASN A 261 10.95 -1.39 -3.63
N GLU A 262 9.79 -0.73 -3.75
CA GLU A 262 9.00 -0.66 -4.98
C GLU A 262 9.19 0.67 -5.73
N THR A 263 10.46 1.04 -5.97
CA THR A 263 10.86 2.38 -6.48
C THR A 263 10.98 2.45 -8.01
N SER A 264 10.53 1.44 -8.74
CA SER A 264 10.45 1.46 -10.21
C SER A 264 9.09 1.99 -10.68
N PRO A 265 8.96 2.58 -11.89
CA PRO A 265 7.68 3.09 -12.39
C PRO A 265 6.54 2.08 -12.25
N GLY A 266 5.47 2.48 -11.56
CA GLY A 266 4.29 1.65 -11.26
C GLY A 266 4.37 0.87 -9.94
N GLY A 267 5.50 0.90 -9.24
CA GLY A 267 5.62 0.47 -7.85
C GLY A 267 5.12 1.54 -6.88
N ASN A 268 4.67 1.13 -5.69
CA ASN A 268 3.97 2.04 -4.77
C ASN A 268 4.88 3.09 -4.08
N ASP A 269 6.21 2.94 -4.20
CA ASP A 269 7.20 3.88 -3.67
C ASP A 269 7.69 4.88 -4.71
N TYR A 270 7.40 4.64 -5.99
CA TYR A 270 8.02 5.37 -7.10
C TYR A 270 7.83 6.88 -6.99
N GLU A 271 6.61 7.31 -6.69
CA GLU A 271 6.26 8.73 -6.65
C GLU A 271 6.98 9.47 -5.52
N ILE A 272 7.05 8.90 -4.30
CA ILE A 272 7.77 9.51 -3.18
C ILE A 272 9.29 9.43 -3.38
N TYR A 273 9.79 8.32 -3.90
CA TYR A 273 11.21 8.13 -4.23
C TYR A 273 11.72 9.15 -5.26
N SER A 274 10.88 9.49 -6.23
CA SER A 274 11.22 10.42 -7.31
C SER A 274 10.87 11.88 -6.98
N ASP A 275 10.23 12.14 -5.84
CA ASP A 275 9.84 13.49 -5.44
C ASP A 275 11.09 14.32 -5.11
N PRO A 276 11.24 15.55 -5.66
CA PRO A 276 12.44 16.37 -5.47
C PRO A 276 12.68 16.79 -4.02
N ARG A 277 11.70 16.63 -3.12
CA ARG A 277 11.86 16.86 -1.68
C ARG A 277 12.61 15.74 -0.98
N THR A 278 12.85 14.61 -1.64
CA THR A 278 13.51 13.44 -1.05
C THR A 278 14.82 13.09 -1.75
N ILE A 279 15.73 12.49 -1.00
CA ILE A 279 16.84 11.70 -1.53
C ILE A 279 16.42 10.23 -1.46
N GLY A 280 16.01 9.67 -2.60
CA GLY A 280 15.48 8.31 -2.69
C GLY A 280 16.55 7.22 -2.68
N HIS A 281 16.32 6.16 -1.90
CA HIS A 281 17.15 4.97 -1.76
C HIS A 281 16.34 3.70 -2.05
N THR A 282 16.59 3.08 -3.20
CA THR A 282 16.01 1.76 -3.52
C THR A 282 16.65 0.68 -2.68
N VAL A 283 15.90 -0.11 -1.92
CA VAL A 283 16.43 -1.23 -1.11
C VAL A 283 15.80 -2.56 -1.53
N ALA A 284 16.54 -3.65 -1.39
CA ALA A 284 16.03 -4.98 -1.75
C ALA A 284 15.41 -5.75 -0.56
N SER A 285 15.80 -5.40 0.67
CA SER A 285 15.38 -6.10 1.89
C SER A 285 15.64 -5.24 3.14
N PRO A 286 15.12 -5.64 4.32
CA PRO A 286 15.46 -4.99 5.60
C PRO A 286 16.95 -4.91 5.89
N GLU A 287 17.71 -5.96 5.56
CA GLU A 287 19.16 -6.00 5.76
C GLU A 287 19.89 -4.99 4.85
N ASP A 288 19.41 -4.83 3.61
CA ASP A 288 19.94 -3.82 2.69
C ASP A 288 19.64 -2.39 3.18
N THR A 289 18.46 -2.18 3.77
CA THR A 289 18.12 -0.92 4.44
C THR A 289 19.10 -0.61 5.57
N LEU A 290 19.37 -1.56 6.46
CA LEU A 290 20.33 -1.37 7.56
C LEU A 290 21.72 -1.04 7.02
N ARG A 291 22.18 -1.78 6.00
CA ARG A 291 23.49 -1.55 5.37
C ARG A 291 23.61 -0.13 4.82
N ARG A 292 22.61 0.35 4.08
CA ARG A 292 22.62 1.73 3.53
C ARG A 292 22.60 2.79 4.63
N CYS A 293 21.79 2.59 5.67
CA CYS A 293 21.77 3.51 6.81
C CYS A 293 23.12 3.54 7.55
N ARG A 294 23.81 2.40 7.69
CA ARG A 294 25.18 2.33 8.26
C ARG A 294 26.16 3.14 7.41
N GLU A 295 26.14 2.94 6.10
CA GLU A 295 27.02 3.65 5.16
C GLU A 295 26.83 5.18 5.21
N LEU A 296 25.58 5.63 5.33
CA LEU A 296 25.23 7.05 5.34
C LEU A 296 25.46 7.73 6.69
N PHE A 297 25.09 7.08 7.79
CA PHE A 297 24.96 7.73 9.10
C PHE A 297 25.93 7.21 10.16
N PHE A 298 26.65 6.12 9.89
CA PHE A 298 27.67 5.53 10.76
C PHE A 298 28.98 5.23 10.01
N PRO A 299 29.53 6.19 9.23
CA PRO A 299 30.69 5.93 8.37
C PRO A 299 31.93 5.45 9.15
N GLU A 300 32.05 5.82 10.42
CA GLU A 300 33.13 5.37 11.30
C GLU A 300 33.09 3.87 11.63
N ARG A 301 31.91 3.23 11.54
CA ARG A 301 31.73 1.80 11.81
C ARG A 301 31.97 0.93 10.57
N ASN A 302 32.21 1.52 9.40
CA ASN A 302 32.45 0.78 8.15
C ASN A 302 33.78 0.00 8.14
N HIS A 303 34.68 0.26 9.10
CA HIS A 303 35.98 -0.42 9.22
C HIS A 303 35.99 -1.55 10.28
N GLU A 304 34.86 -1.86 10.90
CA GLU A 304 34.75 -2.88 11.96
C GLU A 304 34.19 -4.24 11.48
N ILE A 305 34.05 -4.44 10.15
CA ILE A 305 33.58 -5.70 9.54
C ILE A 305 34.76 -6.54 9.04
#